data_AF-A0A4Y1RCA4-F1
#
_entry.id   AF-A0A4Y1RCA4-F1
#
_cell.length_a   1.000
_cell.length_b   1.000
_cell.length_c   1.000
_cell.angle_alpha   90.00
_cell.angle_beta   90.00
_cell.angle_gamma   90.00
#
_symmetry.space_group_name_H-M   'P 1'
#
loop_
_entity.id
_entity.type
_entity.pdbx_description
1 polymer ?
#
loop_
_entity_poly.entity_id
_entity_poly.type
_entity_poly.pdbx_seq_one_letter_code
_entity_poly.pdbx_strand_id
1 'polypeptide(L)'
;MSEPLMAFVHQLSAIHIPTKVAEAFKYHKWVQAIKKEMKALEKNQTWTLKILPRRKKTVGCRWVFTIKHNADRSIEQYKERLVAKGYTQTYGVDYEETFAPVAKLNTVRVLLSLAANLEWSLH
;
A
#
# COMPACT_ATOMS: atom_id res chain seq x y z
N MET A 1 -28.13 -4.24 -19.99
CA MET A 1 -27.19 -3.43 -19.16
C MET A 1 -27.47 -1.96 -19.45
N SER A 2 -27.47 -1.08 -18.46
CA SER A 2 -27.85 0.33 -18.66
C SER A 2 -26.76 1.11 -19.44
N GLU A 3 -27.16 2.03 -20.33
CA GLU A 3 -26.26 2.91 -21.09
C GLU A 3 -25.17 3.60 -20.24
N PRO A 4 -25.45 4.11 -19.03
CA PRO A 4 -24.44 4.74 -18.18
C PRO A 4 -23.32 3.77 -17.76
N LEU A 5 -23.66 2.49 -17.59
CA LEU A 5 -22.70 1.46 -17.17
C LEU A 5 -21.83 1.00 -18.33
N MET A 6 -22.37 0.98 -19.56
CA MET A 6 -21.58 0.71 -20.78
C MET A 6 -20.61 1.86 -21.09
N ALA A 7 -21.06 3.12 -20.97
CA ALA A 7 -20.20 4.29 -21.10
C ALA A 7 -19.08 4.31 -20.04
N PHE A 8 -19.37 3.86 -18.82
CA PHE A 8 -18.39 3.70 -17.75
C PHE A 8 -17.34 2.63 -18.05
N VAL A 9 -17.76 1.43 -18.47
CA VAL A 9 -16.82 0.36 -18.87
C VAL A 9 -15.94 0.82 -20.04
N HIS A 10 -16.51 1.55 -21.00
CA HIS A 10 -15.78 2.12 -22.12
C HIS A 10 -14.75 3.18 -21.67
N GLN A 11 -15.12 4.08 -20.76
CA GLN A 11 -14.21 5.11 -20.22
C GLN A 11 -13.09 4.51 -19.37
N LEU A 12 -13.39 3.46 -18.57
CA LEU A 12 -12.36 2.68 -17.87
C LEU A 12 -11.40 1.99 -18.83
N SER A 13 -11.92 1.46 -19.95
CA SER A 13 -11.09 0.81 -20.97
C SER A 13 -10.20 1.78 -21.74
N ALA A 14 -10.55 3.07 -21.77
CA ALA A 14 -9.78 4.10 -22.48
C ALA A 14 -8.48 4.49 -21.75
N ILE A 15 -8.41 4.31 -20.43
CA ILE A 15 -7.21 4.66 -19.65
C ILE A 15 -6.38 3.40 -19.41
N HIS A 16 -5.23 3.34 -20.07
CA HIS A 16 -4.31 2.23 -19.88
C HIS A 16 -3.65 2.28 -18.49
N ILE A 17 -3.96 1.27 -17.67
CA ILE A 17 -3.28 1.03 -16.39
C ILE A 17 -2.09 0.09 -16.66
N PRO A 18 -0.85 0.55 -16.43
CA PRO A 18 0.34 -0.26 -16.64
C PRO A 18 0.31 -1.49 -15.75
N THR A 19 0.75 -2.62 -16.30
CA THR A 19 0.95 -3.85 -15.50
C THR A 19 2.41 -4.05 -15.14
N LYS A 20 3.32 -3.47 -15.93
CA LYS A 20 4.76 -3.50 -15.73
C LYS A 20 5.30 -2.10 -15.44
N VAL A 21 6.31 -2.02 -14.58
CA VAL A 21 6.96 -0.74 -14.27
C VAL A 21 7.57 -0.07 -15.50
N ALA A 22 8.10 -0.87 -16.45
CA ALA A 22 8.65 -0.37 -17.71
C ALA A 22 7.61 0.34 -18.58
N GLU A 23 6.34 -0.10 -18.53
CA GLU A 23 5.23 0.57 -19.21
C GLU A 23 4.85 1.86 -18.47
N ALA A 24 4.83 1.82 -17.14
CA ALA A 24 4.56 2.99 -16.31
C ALA A 24 5.55 4.14 -16.57
N PHE A 25 6.83 3.82 -16.80
CA PHE A 25 7.85 4.83 -17.13
C PHE A 25 7.59 5.59 -18.43
N LYS A 26 6.78 5.06 -19.35
CA LYS A 26 6.40 5.74 -20.59
C LYS A 26 5.42 6.89 -20.36
N TYR A 27 4.74 6.92 -19.22
CA TYR A 27 3.69 7.88 -18.92
C TYR A 27 4.11 8.79 -17.78
N HIS A 28 4.20 10.09 -18.05
CA HIS A 28 4.69 11.08 -17.08
C HIS A 28 3.94 11.05 -15.73
N LYS A 29 2.61 10.88 -15.77
CA LYS A 29 1.76 10.84 -14.56
C LYS A 29 2.14 9.68 -13.64
N TRP A 30 2.40 8.50 -14.20
CA TRP A 30 2.81 7.31 -13.45
C TRP A 30 4.24 7.46 -12.90
N VAL A 31 5.14 8.12 -13.63
CA VAL A 31 6.50 8.43 -13.14
C VAL A 31 6.46 9.36 -11.93
N GLN A 32 5.63 10.40 -11.96
CA GLN A 32 5.48 11.32 -10.83
C GLN A 32 4.95 10.59 -9.59
N ALA A 33 3.96 9.72 -9.79
CA ALA A 33 3.43 8.80 -8.79
C ALA A 33 4.57 7.97 -8.16
N ILE A 34 5.29 7.18 -8.96
CA ILE A 34 6.40 6.34 -8.48
C ILE A 34 7.43 7.14 -7.65
N LYS A 35 7.80 8.34 -8.12
CA LYS A 35 8.73 9.21 -7.37
C LYS A 35 8.16 9.66 -6.03
N LYS A 36 6.86 9.96 -5.97
CA LYS A 36 6.18 10.36 -4.73
C LYS A 36 6.19 9.24 -3.71
N GLU A 37 5.86 8.02 -4.12
CA GLU A 37 5.93 6.83 -3.26
C GLU A 37 7.35 6.58 -2.77
N MET A 38 8.35 6.55 -3.66
CA MET A 38 9.76 6.38 -3.25
C MET A 38 10.21 7.40 -2.21
N LYS A 39 9.85 8.68 -2.40
CA LYS A 39 10.17 9.75 -1.45
C LYS A 39 9.45 9.59 -0.11
N ALA A 40 8.21 9.08 -0.11
CA ALA A 40 7.49 8.76 1.13
C ALA A 40 8.16 7.62 1.90
N LEU A 41 8.64 6.60 1.18
CA LEU A 41 9.33 5.44 1.75
C LEU A 41 10.67 5.84 2.38
N GLU A 42 11.44 6.70 1.71
CA GLU A 42 12.66 7.30 2.27
C GLU A 42 12.36 8.13 3.52
N LYS A 43 11.29 8.95 3.49
CA LYS A 43 10.89 9.78 4.63
C LYS A 43 10.48 8.96 5.85
N ASN A 44 9.85 7.81 5.65
CA ASN A 44 9.39 6.97 6.75
C ASN A 44 10.55 6.28 7.49
N GLN A 45 11.76 6.26 6.91
CA GLN A 45 12.96 5.64 7.49
C GLN A 45 12.75 4.18 7.96
N THR A 46 11.77 3.49 7.37
CA THR A 46 11.41 2.13 7.77
C THR A 46 12.34 1.09 7.15
N TRP A 47 13.14 1.45 6.14
CA TRP A 47 13.95 0.51 5.35
C TRP A 47 15.40 0.99 5.23
N THR A 48 16.33 0.05 5.17
CA THR A 48 17.75 0.32 4.86
C THR A 48 18.21 -0.58 3.73
N LEU A 49 18.92 -0.01 2.77
CA LEU A 49 19.53 -0.79 1.70
C LEU A 49 20.70 -1.59 2.30
N LYS A 50 20.63 -2.92 2.26
CA LYS A 50 21.71 -3.80 2.71
C LYS A 50 22.12 -4.77 1.60
N ILE A 51 23.40 -5.11 1.59
CA ILE A 51 23.92 -6.16 0.72
C ILE A 51 23.30 -7.49 1.14
N LEU A 52 22.85 -8.29 0.17
CA LEU A 52 22.29 -9.60 0.43
C LEU A 52 23.37 -10.52 1.05
N PRO A 53 23.15 -11.07 2.25
CA PRO A 53 24.09 -12.00 2.87
C PRO A 53 24.27 -13.26 2.03
N ARG A 54 25.46 -13.85 2.07
CA ARG A 54 25.77 -15.08 1.34
C ARG A 54 24.78 -16.19 1.76
N ARG A 55 24.21 -16.88 0.77
CA ARG A 55 23.21 -17.97 0.93
C ARG A 55 21.80 -17.55 1.37
N LYS A 56 21.48 -16.26 1.46
CA LYS A 56 20.09 -15.80 1.63
C LYS A 56 19.42 -15.57 0.29
N LYS A 57 18.11 -15.82 0.20
CA LYS A 57 17.28 -15.50 -0.97
C LYS A 57 16.56 -14.18 -0.70
N THR A 58 16.42 -13.34 -1.72
CA THR A 58 15.65 -12.10 -1.62
C THR A 58 14.17 -12.37 -1.82
N VAL A 59 13.33 -11.74 -1.01
CA VAL A 59 11.91 -11.59 -1.32
C VAL A 59 11.78 -10.53 -2.41
N GLY A 60 11.21 -10.91 -3.56
CA GLY A 60 10.98 -9.95 -4.65
C GLY A 60 9.91 -8.93 -4.28
N CYS A 61 9.88 -7.80 -4.98
CA CYS A 61 8.80 -6.82 -4.89
C CYS A 61 8.14 -6.61 -6.26
N ARG A 62 6.98 -5.95 -6.27
CA ARG A 62 6.27 -5.53 -7.48
C ARG A 62 5.57 -4.20 -7.26
N TRP A 63 5.45 -3.42 -8.32
CA TRP A 63 4.58 -2.25 -8.34
C TRP A 63 3.14 -2.67 -8.62
N VAL A 64 2.21 -2.03 -7.94
CA VAL A 64 0.77 -2.14 -8.15
C VAL A 64 0.26 -0.76 -8.50
N PHE A 65 -0.41 -0.64 -9.64
CA PHE A 65 -0.95 0.61 -10.17
C PHE A 65 -2.48 0.59 -10.12
N THR A 66 -3.08 1.70 -9.73
CA THR A 66 -4.54 1.86 -9.63
C THR A 66 -4.88 3.32 -9.88
N ILE A 67 -6.03 3.58 -10.50
CA ILE A 67 -6.53 4.95 -10.67
C ILE A 67 -7.71 5.13 -9.70
N LYS A 68 -7.67 6.20 -8.93
CA LYS A 68 -8.81 6.66 -8.13
C LYS A 68 -9.60 7.68 -8.94
N HIS A 69 -10.92 7.52 -8.90
CA HIS A 69 -11.86 8.42 -9.54
C HIS A 69 -12.67 9.15 -8.49
N ASN A 70 -12.97 10.42 -8.77
CA ASN A 70 -13.89 11.24 -7.99
C ASN A 70 -15.35 10.80 -8.23
N ALA A 71 -16.28 11.29 -7.39
CA ALA A 71 -17.72 11.04 -7.55
C ALA A 71 -18.27 11.60 -8.88
N ASP A 72 -17.66 12.67 -9.38
CA ASP A 72 -17.95 13.28 -10.68
C ASP A 72 -17.31 12.54 -11.87
N ARG A 73 -16.66 11.39 -11.61
CA ARG A 73 -16.01 10.50 -12.59
C ARG A 73 -14.70 11.03 -13.18
N SER A 74 -14.21 12.19 -12.73
CA SER A 74 -12.87 12.68 -13.06
C SER A 74 -11.79 11.85 -12.37
N ILE A 75 -10.56 11.87 -12.92
CA ILE A 75 -9.43 11.18 -12.27
C ILE A 75 -9.00 11.99 -11.06
N GLU A 76 -9.19 11.43 -9.87
CA GLU A 76 -8.73 12.01 -8.61
C GLU A 76 -7.21 11.87 -8.49
N GLN A 77 -6.72 10.63 -8.67
CA GLN A 77 -5.33 10.33 -8.39
C GLN A 77 -4.84 9.05 -9.08
N TYR A 78 -3.63 9.11 -9.61
CA TYR A 78 -2.83 7.94 -9.96
C TYR A 78 -2.20 7.41 -8.68
N LYS A 79 -2.55 6.18 -8.31
CA LYS A 79 -2.12 5.56 -7.08
C LYS A 79 -1.26 4.34 -7.38
N GLU A 80 -0.10 4.33 -6.75
CA GLU A 80 0.96 3.36 -6.90
C GLU A 80 1.34 2.83 -5.53
N ARG A 81 1.70 1.55 -5.48
CA ARG A 81 2.22 0.92 -4.27
C ARG A 81 3.35 -0.02 -4.63
N LEU A 82 4.45 0.06 -3.89
CA LEU A 82 5.50 -0.96 -3.93
C LEU A 82 5.18 -2.03 -2.90
N VAL A 83 4.96 -3.27 -3.34
CA VAL A 83 4.53 -4.37 -2.48
C VAL A 83 5.49 -5.54 -2.60
N ALA A 84 5.86 -6.13 -1.46
CA ALA A 84 6.61 -7.38 -1.44
C ALA A 84 5.77 -8.52 -2.04
N LYS A 85 6.42 -9.48 -2.69
CA LYS A 85 5.78 -10.72 -3.15
C LYS A 85 5.58 -11.63 -1.94
N GLY A 86 4.58 -11.32 -1.11
CA GLY A 86 4.31 -12.05 0.14
C GLY A 86 4.15 -13.56 -0.05
N TYR A 87 3.64 -14.01 -1.20
CA TYR A 87 3.53 -15.43 -1.54
C TYR A 87 4.89 -16.14 -1.72
N THR A 88 6.00 -15.41 -1.81
CA THR A 88 7.36 -15.99 -1.81
C THR A 88 8.03 -15.96 -0.45
N GLN A 89 7.36 -15.44 0.59
CA GLN A 89 7.91 -15.37 1.95
C GLN A 89 7.73 -16.70 2.67
N THR A 90 8.74 -17.09 3.44
CA THR A 90 8.72 -18.28 4.29
C THR A 90 8.71 -17.87 5.76
N TYR A 91 7.73 -18.36 6.52
CA TYR A 91 7.64 -18.18 7.97
C TYR A 91 8.90 -18.70 8.66
N GLY A 92 9.43 -17.95 9.64
CA GLY A 92 10.65 -18.29 10.37
C GLY A 92 11.95 -18.07 9.58
N VAL A 93 11.87 -17.61 8.32
CA VAL A 93 13.05 -17.27 7.50
C VAL A 93 13.00 -15.81 7.07
N ASP A 94 11.86 -15.36 6.51
CA ASP A 94 11.68 -14.01 5.98
C ASP A 94 10.85 -13.12 6.93
N TYR A 95 10.04 -13.72 7.80
CA TYR A 95 9.26 -13.02 8.83
C TYR A 95 9.01 -13.95 10.03
N GLU A 96 8.94 -13.36 11.22
CA GLU A 96 8.68 -14.06 12.49
C GLU A 96 7.25 -13.81 13.00
N GLU A 97 6.70 -12.61 12.76
CA GLU A 97 5.30 -12.26 13.06
C GLU A 97 4.68 -11.50 11.88
N THR A 98 3.44 -11.85 11.52
CA THR A 98 2.72 -11.25 10.39
C THR A 98 1.93 -9.99 10.77
N PHE A 99 1.78 -9.73 12.07
CA PHE A 99 0.88 -8.68 12.56
C PHE A 99 1.69 -7.47 13.00
N ALA A 100 1.51 -6.35 12.29
CA ALA A 100 1.73 -5.06 12.92
C ALA A 100 0.77 -4.96 14.12
N PRO A 101 1.21 -4.53 15.32
CA PRO A 101 0.32 -4.35 16.44
C PRO A 101 -0.69 -3.24 16.11
N VAL A 102 -1.89 -3.63 15.65
CA VAL A 102 -2.99 -2.70 15.40
C VAL A 102 -3.81 -2.60 16.68
N ALA A 103 -3.65 -1.49 17.39
CA ALA A 103 -4.50 -1.17 18.54
C ALA A 103 -5.96 -1.07 18.07
N LYS A 104 -6.83 -1.94 18.61
CA LYS A 104 -8.27 -1.87 18.34
C LYS A 104 -8.89 -0.84 19.27
N LEU A 105 -9.69 0.08 18.73
CA LEU A 105 -10.41 1.08 19.51
C LEU A 105 -11.28 0.46 20.61
N ASN A 106 -11.86 -0.73 20.39
CA ASN A 106 -12.61 -1.43 21.42
C ASN A 106 -11.73 -1.84 22.61
N THR A 107 -10.52 -2.33 22.35
CA THR A 107 -9.55 -2.67 23.40
C THR A 107 -9.11 -1.41 24.15
N VAL A 108 -8.85 -0.31 23.44
CA VAL A 108 -8.53 0.99 24.06
C VAL A 108 -9.68 1.47 24.95
N ARG A 109 -10.93 1.37 24.49
CA ARG A 109 -12.12 1.74 25.29
C ARG A 109 -12.24 0.90 26.56
N VAL A 110 -12.05 -0.41 26.48
CA VAL A 110 -12.08 -1.28 27.67
C VAL A 110 -10.98 -0.90 28.65
N LEU A 111 -9.77 -0.64 28.18
CA LEU A 111 -8.65 -0.19 29.02
C LEU A 111 -8.95 1.16 29.70
N LEU A 112 -9.56 2.11 28.97
CA LEU A 112 -9.99 3.40 29.54
C LEU A 112 -11.10 3.22 30.59
N SER A 113 -12.08 2.36 30.34
CA SER A 113 -13.14 2.05 31.32
C SER A 113 -12.58 1.38 32.57
N LEU A 114 -11.59 0.50 32.43
CA LEU A 114 -10.90 -0.11 33.57
C LEU A 114 -10.09 0.92 34.36
N ALA A 115 -9.31 1.77 33.67
CA ALA A 115 -8.55 2.82 34.31
C ALA A 115 -9.45 3.78 35.11
N ALA A 116 -10.61 4.16 34.56
CA ALA A 116 -11.58 5.00 35.25
C ALA A 116 -12.20 4.32 36.48
N ASN A 117 -12.51 3.02 36.40
CA ASN A 117 -13.09 2.27 37.52
C ASN A 117 -12.07 1.94 38.62
N LEU A 118 -10.79 1.83 38.26
CA LEU A 118 -9.70 1.49 39.17
C LEU A 118 -8.88 2.71 39.61
N GLU A 119 -9.34 3.92 39.27
CA GLU A 119 -8.69 5.20 39.59
C GLU A 119 -7.22 5.29 39.15
N TRP A 120 -6.88 4.64 38.03
CA TRP A 120 -5.53 4.72 37.47
C TRP A 120 -5.30 6.09 36.82
N SER A 121 -4.11 6.64 36.98
CA SER A 121 -3.77 7.90 36.34
C SER A 121 -3.67 7.73 34.81
N LEU A 122 -4.40 8.58 34.09
CA LEU A 122 -4.30 8.74 32.65
C LEU A 122 -3.47 10.01 32.40
N HIS A 123 -2.27 9.82 31.87
CA HIS A 123 -1.34 10.90 31.49
C HIS A 123 -1.25 11.02 29.97
#